data_AF-A0A7K4CFM3-F1
#
_entry.id   AF-A0A7K4CFM3-F1
#
_cell.length_a   1.000
_cell.length_b   1.000
_cell.length_c   1.000
_cell.angle_alpha   90.00
_cell.angle_beta   90.00
_cell.angle_gamma   90.00
#
_symmetry.space_group_name_H-M   'P 1'
#
loop_
_entity.id
_entity.type
_entity.pdbx_description
1 polymer ?
#
loop_
_entity_poly.entity_id
_entity_poly.type
_entity_poly.pdbx_seq_one_letter_code
_entity_poly.pdbx_strand_id
1 'polypeptide(L)'
;MKIYPLTAFEVLILLVLVFVVDILNSLQKTLLVPFIQPFVYLFMVIVALLSYFLLLRPEEPMALADSLALTLGVIVLILIIMQDIVIGFDTVSWNTIIILLGAIAGPFIAGFLYGKIR
;
A
#
# COMPACT_ATOMS: atom_id res chain seq x y z
N MET A 1 -19.01 6.67 -3.57
CA MET A 1 -17.72 6.10 -4.01
C MET A 1 -17.98 5.22 -5.22
N LYS A 2 -17.32 5.49 -6.36
CA LYS A 2 -17.31 4.56 -7.50
C LYS A 2 -16.25 3.49 -7.21
N ILE A 3 -16.64 2.21 -7.23
CA ILE A 3 -15.69 1.11 -7.13
C ILE A 3 -15.17 0.83 -8.54
N TYR A 4 -13.86 0.92 -8.74
CA TYR A 4 -13.21 0.62 -10.02
C TYR A 4 -13.03 -0.91 -10.10
N PRO A 5 -13.74 -1.62 -11.00
CA PRO A 5 -13.62 -3.06 -11.09
C PRO A 5 -12.27 -3.43 -11.69
N LEU A 6 -11.40 -4.03 -10.88
CA LEU A 6 -10.10 -4.50 -11.35
C LEU A 6 -10.27 -5.76 -12.21
N THR A 7 -9.62 -5.80 -13.36
CA THR A 7 -9.55 -7.03 -14.16
C THR A 7 -8.53 -8.01 -13.55
N ALA A 8 -8.65 -9.29 -13.89
CA ALA A 8 -7.70 -10.31 -13.39
C ALA A 8 -6.23 -9.98 -13.73
N PHE A 9 -5.99 -9.32 -14.87
CA PHE A 9 -4.66 -8.90 -15.27
C PHE A 9 -4.14 -7.74 -14.40
N GLU A 10 -4.99 -6.78 -14.06
CA GLU A 10 -4.64 -5.66 -13.18
C GLU A 10 -4.34 -6.14 -11.76
N VAL A 11 -5.15 -7.09 -11.26
CA VAL A 11 -4.90 -7.76 -9.99
C VAL A 11 -3.55 -8.50 -10.02
N LEU A 12 -3.23 -9.19 -11.12
CA LEU A 12 -1.94 -9.87 -11.26
C LEU A 12 -0.77 -8.88 -11.16
N ILE A 13 -0.85 -7.73 -11.85
CA ILE A 13 0.19 -6.69 -11.76
C ILE A 13 0.30 -6.18 -10.32
N LEU A 14 -0.82 -5.92 -9.65
CA LEU A 14 -0.82 -5.48 -8.26
C LEU A 14 -0.15 -6.50 -7.35
N LEU A 15 -0.45 -7.80 -7.51
CA LEU A 15 0.16 -8.88 -6.74
C LEU A 15 1.67 -8.98 -6.96
N VAL A 16 2.12 -8.83 -8.22
CA VAL A 16 3.55 -8.81 -8.52
C VAL A 16 4.24 -7.63 -7.83
N LEU A 17 3.63 -6.44 -7.84
CA LEU A 17 4.17 -5.27 -7.15
C LEU A 17 4.21 -5.46 -5.63
N VAL A 18 3.15 -6.02 -5.04
CA VAL A 18 3.11 -6.36 -3.61
C VAL A 18 4.23 -7.35 -3.26
N PHE A 19 4.44 -8.37 -4.08
CA PHE A 19 5.52 -9.34 -3.90
C PHE A 19 6.91 -8.70 -3.96
N VAL A 20 7.14 -7.78 -4.91
CA VAL A 20 8.40 -7.02 -5.00
C VAL A 20 8.60 -6.15 -3.75
N VAL A 21 7.56 -5.44 -3.30
CA VAL A 21 7.62 -4.61 -2.09
C VAL A 21 7.95 -5.47 -0.86
N ASP A 22 7.41 -6.68 -0.76
CA ASP A 22 7.68 -7.60 0.36
C ASP A 22 9.13 -8.11 0.37
N ILE A 23 9.69 -8.47 -0.79
CA ILE A 23 11.12 -8.82 -0.91
C ILE A 23 11.99 -7.64 -0.46
N LEU A 24 11.69 -6.43 -0.93
CA LEU A 24 12.45 -5.24 -0.56
C LEU A 24 12.31 -4.93 0.94
N ASN A 25 11.12 -5.08 1.51
CA ASN A 25 10.89 -4.94 2.95
C ASN A 25 11.71 -5.95 3.76
N SER A 26 11.82 -7.19 3.28
CA SER A 26 12.66 -8.20 3.92
C SER A 26 14.15 -7.83 3.92
N LEU A 27 14.65 -7.25 2.81
CA LEU A 27 16.02 -6.71 2.74
C LEU A 27 16.23 -5.51 3.68
N GLN A 28 15.23 -4.64 3.83
CA GLN A 28 15.31 -3.49 4.72
C GLN A 28 15.48 -3.86 6.19
N LYS A 29 14.85 -4.95 6.64
CA LYS A 29 14.99 -5.45 8.02
C LYS A 29 16.45 -5.76 8.37
N THR A 30 17.26 -6.14 7.38
CA THR A 30 18.68 -6.44 7.56
C THR A 30 19.58 -5.22 7.38
N LEU A 31 19.21 -4.29 6.50
CA LEU A 31 20.09 -3.20 6.06
C LEU A 31 19.82 -1.84 6.73
N LEU A 32 18.61 -1.62 7.26
CA LEU A 32 18.19 -0.32 7.78
C LEU A 32 18.00 -0.32 9.29
N VAL A 33 18.24 0.85 9.90
CA VAL A 33 17.96 1.11 11.31
C VAL A 33 16.44 1.05 11.56
N PRO A 34 15.95 0.41 12.65
CA PRO A 34 14.52 0.18 12.90
C PRO A 34 13.63 1.43 12.81
N PHE A 35 14.16 2.59 13.21
CA PHE A 35 13.41 3.85 13.16
C PHE A 35 13.11 4.33 11.73
N ILE A 36 14.00 4.05 10.76
CA ILE A 36 13.89 4.54 9.38
C ILE A 36 13.04 3.58 8.53
N GLN A 37 13.02 2.30 8.88
CA GLN A 37 12.28 1.23 8.17
C GLN A 37 10.83 1.59 7.79
N PRO A 38 9.96 2.07 8.70
CA PRO A 38 8.55 2.33 8.34
C PRO A 38 8.41 3.46 7.29
N PHE A 39 9.30 4.44 7.29
CA PHE A 39 9.28 5.53 6.31
C PHE A 39 9.74 5.06 4.92
N VAL A 40 10.76 4.20 4.86
CA VAL A 40 11.23 3.64 3.59
C VAL A 40 10.21 2.65 3.04
N TYR A 41 9.56 1.86 3.90
CA TYR A 41 8.42 1.03 3.51
C TYR A 41 7.30 1.88 2.90
N LEU A 42 6.87 2.96 3.57
CA LEU A 42 5.85 3.88 3.06
C LEU A 42 6.24 4.43 1.67
N PHE A 43 7.48 4.87 1.53
CA PHE A 43 8.00 5.38 0.26
C PHE A 43 7.94 4.33 -0.85
N MET A 44 8.37 3.09 -0.57
CA MET A 44 8.32 2.00 -1.56
C MET A 44 6.88 1.66 -1.96
N VAL A 45 5.94 1.65 -1.02
CA VAL A 45 4.51 1.45 -1.32
C VAL A 45 3.99 2.54 -2.25
N ILE A 46 4.30 3.81 -1.98
CA ILE A 46 3.89 4.93 -2.85
C ILE A 46 4.51 4.80 -4.24
N VAL A 47 5.79 4.47 -4.35
CA VAL A 47 6.47 4.27 -5.64
C VAL A 47 5.88 3.08 -6.42
N ALA A 48 5.58 1.97 -5.72
CA ALA A 48 4.95 0.81 -6.34
C ALA A 48 3.53 1.15 -6.85
N LEU A 49 2.72 1.85 -6.06
CA LEU A 49 1.39 2.31 -6.47
C LEU A 49 1.48 3.33 -7.62
N LEU A 50 2.43 4.25 -7.61
CA LEU A 50 2.63 5.17 -8.73
C LEU A 50 3.00 4.41 -10.01
N SER A 51 3.87 3.40 -9.90
CA SER A 51 4.23 2.51 -11.01
C SER A 51 3.03 1.73 -11.53
N TYR A 52 2.17 1.24 -10.63
CA TYR A 52 0.90 0.59 -10.97
C TYR A 52 -0.01 1.49 -11.82
N PHE A 53 -0.19 2.75 -11.39
CA PHE A 53 -1.00 3.73 -12.12
C PHE A 53 -0.40 4.06 -13.50
N LEU A 54 0.92 4.18 -13.60
CA LEU A 54 1.61 4.42 -14.87
C LEU A 54 1.48 3.24 -15.85
N LEU A 55 1.45 2.00 -15.35
CA LEU A 55 1.27 0.80 -16.16
C LEU A 55 -0.17 0.65 -16.64
N LEU A 56 -1.15 0.83 -15.75
CA LEU A 56 -2.57 0.68 -16.09
C LEU A 56 -3.14 1.85 -16.88
N ARG A 57 -2.56 3.04 -16.71
CA ARG A 57 -3.02 4.29 -17.30
C ARG A 57 -4.54 4.50 -17.15
N PRO A 58 -5.07 4.50 -15.91
CA PRO A 58 -6.51 4.59 -15.69
C PRO A 58 -7.07 5.89 -16.27
N GLU A 59 -8.27 5.82 -16.84
CA GLU A 59 -9.02 6.99 -17.31
C GLU A 59 -9.41 7.90 -16.13
N GLU A 60 -9.90 7.30 -15.03
CA GLU A 60 -10.27 7.97 -13.79
C GLU A 60 -9.30 7.57 -12.65
N PRO A 61 -8.09 8.19 -12.53
CA PRO A 61 -7.10 7.78 -11.55
C PRO A 61 -7.58 7.92 -10.10
N MET A 62 -8.41 8.92 -9.80
CA MET A 62 -8.94 9.10 -8.45
C MET A 62 -9.94 8.01 -8.06
N ALA A 63 -10.72 7.48 -9.01
CA ALA A 63 -11.64 6.37 -8.74
C ALA A 63 -10.87 5.07 -8.43
N LEU A 64 -9.74 4.84 -9.13
CA LEU A 64 -8.83 3.73 -8.82
C LEU A 64 -8.17 3.92 -7.45
N ALA A 65 -7.74 5.14 -7.12
CA ALA A 65 -7.15 5.47 -5.82
C ALA A 65 -8.12 5.22 -4.66
N ASP A 66 -9.38 5.68 -4.78
CA ASP A 66 -10.44 5.43 -3.80
C ASP A 66 -10.64 3.93 -3.56
N SER A 67 -10.69 3.16 -4.64
CA SER A 67 -10.91 1.72 -4.59
C SER A 67 -9.74 1.01 -3.90
N LEU A 68 -8.51 1.34 -4.28
CA LEU A 68 -7.31 0.77 -3.67
C LEU A 68 -7.15 1.18 -2.21
N ALA A 69 -7.43 2.44 -1.84
CA ALA A 69 -7.37 2.89 -0.45
C ALA A 69 -8.35 2.12 0.43
N LEU A 70 -9.56 1.88 -0.07
CA LEU A 70 -10.57 1.10 0.63
C LEU A 70 -10.14 -0.37 0.75
N THR A 71 -9.73 -1.01 -0.35
CA THR A 71 -9.34 -2.42 -0.34
C THR A 71 -8.09 -2.66 0.50
N LEU A 72 -7.02 -1.90 0.29
CA LEU A 72 -5.77 -2.05 1.03
C LEU A 72 -5.96 -1.66 2.50
N GLY A 73 -6.71 -0.59 2.79
CA GLY A 73 -7.03 -0.16 4.15
C GLY A 73 -7.79 -1.24 4.92
N VAL A 74 -8.81 -1.86 4.31
CA VAL A 74 -9.58 -2.96 4.93
C VAL A 74 -8.69 -4.19 5.15
N ILE A 75 -7.87 -4.58 4.17
CA ILE A 75 -6.94 -5.72 4.31
C ILE A 75 -5.99 -5.48 5.48
N VAL A 76 -5.35 -4.31 5.53
CA VAL A 76 -4.40 -3.98 6.60
C VAL A 76 -5.11 -3.91 7.95
N LEU A 77 -6.31 -3.34 8.03
CA LEU A 77 -7.09 -3.30 9.26
C LEU A 77 -7.40 -4.72 9.78
N ILE A 78 -7.81 -5.64 8.90
CA ILE A 78 -8.05 -7.05 9.27
C ILE A 78 -6.77 -7.68 9.79
N LEU A 79 -5.63 -7.47 9.11
CA LEU A 79 -4.34 -8.02 9.55
C LEU A 79 -3.92 -7.48 10.92
N ILE A 80 -4.16 -6.20 11.19
CA ILE A 80 -3.88 -5.58 12.49
C ILE A 80 -4.75 -6.21 13.57
N ILE A 81 -6.06 -6.31 13.33
CA ILE A 81 -7.01 -6.94 14.26
C ILE A 81 -6.61 -8.39 14.54
N MET A 82 -6.21 -9.16 13.52
CA MET A 82 -5.75 -10.53 13.71
C MET A 82 -4.46 -10.60 14.53
N GLN A 83 -3.48 -9.72 14.28
CA GLN A 83 -2.25 -9.68 15.08
C GLN A 83 -2.52 -9.33 16.54
N ASP A 84 -3.40 -8.38 16.79
CA ASP A 84 -3.75 -7.90 18.13
C ASP A 84 -4.54 -8.96 18.92
N ILE A 85 -5.56 -9.56 18.30
CA ILE A 85 -6.44 -10.56 18.95
C ILE A 85 -5.76 -11.92 19.13
N VAL A 86 -5.00 -12.39 18.13
CA VAL A 86 -4.50 -13.78 18.10
C VAL A 86 -3.14 -13.92 18.77
N ILE A 87 -2.29 -12.89 18.73
CA ILE A 87 -0.88 -13.02 19.13
C ILE A 87 -0.57 -12.31 20.47
N GLY A 88 -1.51 -11.53 21.03
CA GLY A 88 -1.34 -10.94 22.37
C GLY A 88 -0.20 -9.92 22.45
N PHE A 89 0.04 -9.17 21.37
CA PHE A 89 0.94 -8.03 21.40
C PHE A 89 0.21 -6.84 22.02
N ASP A 90 0.35 -6.64 23.33
CA ASP A 90 -0.34 -5.61 24.15
C ASP A 90 -0.09 -4.14 23.75
N THR A 91 0.54 -3.86 22.61
CA THR A 91 0.72 -2.50 22.10
C THR A 91 0.66 -2.46 20.59
N VAL A 92 -0.32 -1.75 20.04
CA VAL A 92 -0.30 -1.30 18.64
C VAL A 92 0.99 -0.48 18.46
N SER A 93 1.96 -1.05 17.75
CA SER A 93 3.22 -0.37 17.52
C SER A 93 3.03 0.86 16.63
N TRP A 94 3.87 1.88 16.81
CA TRP A 94 3.87 3.06 15.93
C TRP A 94 4.05 2.69 14.45
N ASN A 95 4.79 1.61 14.17
CA ASN A 95 4.98 1.08 12.82
C ASN A 95 3.65 0.61 12.20
N THR A 96 2.77 0.00 13.00
CA THR A 96 1.46 -0.48 12.59
C THR A 96 0.56 0.68 12.13
N ILE A 97 0.60 1.79 12.86
CA ILE A 97 -0.14 3.02 12.51
C ILE A 97 0.38 3.59 11.18
N ILE A 98 1.70 3.66 11.01
CA ILE A 98 2.30 4.16 9.75
C ILE A 98 1.91 3.27 8.57
N ILE A 99 1.88 1.96 8.73
CA ILE A 99 1.48 1.02 7.68
C ILE A 99 0.01 1.23 7.29
N LEU A 100 -0.88 1.40 8.27
CA LEU A 100 -2.30 1.69 8.01
C LEU A 100 -2.47 3.03 7.29
N LEU A 101 -1.78 4.08 7.74
CA LEU A 101 -1.76 5.38 7.06
C LEU A 101 -1.24 5.25 5.63
N GLY A 102 -0.22 4.43 5.39
CA GLY A 102 0.29 4.14 4.05
C GLY A 102 -0.70 3.42 3.15
N ALA A 103 -1.44 2.46 3.69
CA ALA A 103 -2.45 1.71 2.93
C ALA A 103 -3.62 2.60 2.47
N ILE A 104 -3.99 3.58 3.30
CA ILE A 104 -5.09 4.51 3.00
C ILE A 104 -4.58 5.70 2.17
N ALA A 105 -3.57 6.42 2.67
CA ALA A 105 -3.06 7.65 2.04
C ALA A 105 -2.20 7.38 0.80
N GLY A 106 -1.51 6.24 0.73
CA GLY A 106 -0.62 5.88 -0.38
C GLY A 106 -1.32 5.90 -1.74
N PRO A 107 -2.47 5.24 -1.92
CA PRO A 107 -3.23 5.29 -3.16
C PRO A 107 -3.66 6.70 -3.57
N PHE A 108 -4.08 7.54 -2.61
CA PHE A 108 -4.42 8.95 -2.89
C PHE A 108 -3.21 9.76 -3.35
N ILE A 109 -2.06 9.59 -2.69
CA ILE A 109 -0.81 10.25 -3.08
C ILE A 109 -0.41 9.80 -4.48
N ALA A 110 -0.42 8.50 -4.76
CA ALA A 110 -0.09 7.95 -6.07
C ALA A 110 -1.04 8.46 -7.17
N GLY A 111 -2.36 8.46 -6.91
CA GLY A 111 -3.36 8.97 -7.85
C GLY A 111 -3.23 10.46 -8.12
N PHE A 112 -2.94 11.27 -7.09
CA PHE A 112 -2.68 12.70 -7.24
C PHE A 112 -1.40 12.99 -8.03
N LEU A 113 -0.31 12.28 -7.74
CA LEU A 113 0.95 12.42 -8.47
C LEU A 113 0.79 12.00 -9.93
N TYR A 114 0.14 10.86 -10.19
CA TYR A 114 -0.14 10.42 -11.56
C TYR A 114 -0.98 11.45 -12.33
N GLY A 115 -2.03 11.99 -11.72
CA GLY A 115 -2.87 13.04 -12.34
C GLY A 115 -2.15 14.36 -12.60
N LYS A 116 -0.99 14.61 -11.97
CA LYS A 116 -0.11 15.75 -12.28
C LYS A 116 0.93 15.45 -13.36
N ILE A 117 1.33 14.19 -13.51
CA ILE A 117 2.37 13.74 -14.46
C ILE A 117 1.76 13.56 -15.87
N ARG A 118 0.48 13.18 -15.95
CA ARG A 118 -0.30 13.06 -17.19
C ARG A 118 -0.92 14.39 -17.59
#